data_AF-A0A2C9K4V8-F1
#
_entry.id   AF-A0A2C9K4V8-F1
#
_cell.length_a   1.000
_cell.length_b   1.000
_cell.length_c   1.000
_cell.angle_alpha   90.00
_cell.angle_beta   90.00
_cell.angle_gamma   90.00
#
_symmetry.space_group_name_H-M   'P 1'
#
loop_
_entity.id
_entity.type
_entity.pdbx_description
1 polymer ?
#
loop_
_entity_poly.entity_id
_entity_poly.type
_entity_poly.pdbx_seq_one_letter_code
_entity_poly.pdbx_strand_id
1 'polypeptide(L)'
;MADIHCMKELLTSPVKWRYLVNIPGQQFPLRTNLEMVKIFKIYNGANDQLGVSGKKSLPRRYKIKHHVVWDKKTGRNITAESVGRYPPPPHNFQIVKGSAYGTFSRAFVEFVMTDRRAHDLIEWSRGIESPDEYVWSTLHHTKIMKVPGGFTGDPESKRSMTTFVAWQREVPCESIHVRWICIFSAADLPMLKRRPELFANKFYIDLHPVALHCLDQYIFNLTITNQVRDLQLYRELPFILTNQRPTLMNT
;
A
#
# COMPACT_ATOMS: atom_id res chain seq x y z
N MET A 1 7.17 8.44 -8.09
CA MET A 1 8.59 8.87 -8.10
C MET A 1 9.11 9.26 -6.71
N ALA A 2 8.34 9.93 -5.85
CA ALA A 2 8.78 10.27 -4.49
C ALA A 2 9.23 9.03 -3.66
N ASP A 3 8.44 7.96 -3.64
CA ASP A 3 8.79 6.74 -2.90
C ASP A 3 10.13 6.13 -3.32
N ILE A 4 10.45 6.15 -4.62
CA ILE A 4 11.71 5.61 -5.16
C ILE A 4 12.90 6.42 -4.63
N HIS A 5 12.76 7.74 -4.57
CA HIS A 5 13.81 8.60 -4.03
C HIS A 5 14.05 8.29 -2.55
N CYS A 6 12.99 8.22 -1.74
CA CYS A 6 13.08 7.85 -0.33
C CYS A 6 13.68 6.44 -0.13
N MET A 7 13.25 5.47 -0.94
CA MET A 7 13.80 4.11 -0.91
C MET A 7 15.32 4.12 -1.17
N LYS A 8 15.78 4.88 -2.17
CA LYS A 8 17.21 4.97 -2.51
C LYS A 8 18.02 5.55 -1.37
N GLU A 9 17.56 6.62 -0.73
CA GLU A 9 18.22 7.23 0.43
C GLU A 9 18.19 6.32 1.66
N LEU A 10 17.09 5.62 1.90
CA LEU A 10 16.99 4.68 3.02
C LEU A 10 18.00 3.53 2.89
N LEU A 11 18.31 3.08 1.66
CA LEU A 11 19.32 2.04 1.46
C LEU A 11 20.73 2.48 1.82
N THR A 12 21.06 3.77 1.67
CA THR A 12 22.38 4.33 2.05
C THR A 12 22.47 4.71 3.53
N SER A 13 21.35 4.71 4.24
CA SER A 13 21.29 5.00 5.67
C SER A 13 22.12 3.99 6.49
N PRO A 14 22.87 4.43 7.53
CA PRO A 14 23.54 3.52 8.45
C PRO A 14 22.57 2.75 9.35
N VAL A 15 21.30 3.17 9.41
CA VAL A 15 20.26 2.51 10.21
C VAL A 15 19.92 1.15 9.59
N LYS A 16 20.05 0.08 10.39
CA LYS A 16 19.70 -1.29 10.00
C LYS A 16 18.19 -1.54 10.07
N TRP A 17 17.41 -0.80 9.29
CA TRP A 17 15.96 -0.95 9.20
C TRP A 17 15.57 -2.26 8.49
N ARG A 18 14.35 -2.74 8.76
CA ARG A 18 13.85 -4.05 8.29
C ARG A 18 12.69 -3.93 7.30
N TYR A 19 11.81 -2.97 7.53
CA TYR A 19 10.66 -2.68 6.67
C TYR A 19 10.56 -1.20 6.41
N LEU A 20 10.06 -0.89 5.22
CA LEU A 20 9.62 0.42 4.79
C LEU A 20 8.09 0.39 4.71
N VAL A 21 7.44 1.36 5.34
CA VAL A 21 6.01 1.62 5.17
C VAL A 21 5.88 3.01 4.56
N ASN A 22 5.28 3.12 3.38
CA ASN A 22 5.09 4.43 2.76
C ASN A 22 3.77 5.06 3.24
N ILE A 23 3.89 6.27 3.78
CA ILE A 23 2.79 6.96 4.50
C ILE A 23 2.66 8.38 3.93
N PRO A 24 1.49 8.78 3.40
CA PRO A 24 1.19 10.16 3.04
C PRO A 24 0.81 10.97 4.29
N GLY A 25 0.87 12.30 4.20
CA GLY A 25 0.63 13.20 5.35
C GLY A 25 -0.78 13.19 5.96
N GLN A 26 -1.73 12.43 5.42
CA GLN A 26 -3.12 12.35 5.90
C GLN A 26 -3.46 11.02 6.56
N GLN A 27 -2.46 10.18 6.81
CA GLN A 27 -2.61 8.93 7.54
C GLN A 27 -2.27 9.09 9.01
N PHE A 28 -2.94 8.32 9.86
CA PHE A 28 -2.65 8.24 11.28
C PHE A 28 -2.53 6.78 11.72
N PRO A 29 -1.58 6.43 12.61
CA PRO A 29 -1.41 5.06 13.09
C PRO A 29 -2.64 4.55 13.85
N LEU A 30 -3.01 3.31 13.58
CA LEU A 30 -3.98 2.52 14.34
C LEU A 30 -3.30 1.46 15.22
N ARG A 31 -1.98 1.34 15.14
CA ARG A 31 -1.14 0.39 15.90
C ARG A 31 0.01 1.13 16.57
N THR A 32 0.39 0.68 17.75
CA THR A 32 1.59 1.17 18.44
C THR A 32 2.85 0.71 17.71
N ASN A 33 3.98 1.37 17.95
CA ASN A 33 5.27 0.91 17.42
C ASN A 33 5.60 -0.52 17.88
N LEU A 34 5.32 -0.87 19.14
CA LEU A 34 5.56 -2.23 19.66
C LEU A 34 4.71 -3.28 18.93
N GLU A 35 3.43 -2.98 18.66
CA GLU A 35 2.57 -3.83 17.85
C GLU A 35 3.13 -4.00 16.44
N MET A 36 3.49 -2.91 15.76
CA MET A 36 4.08 -2.94 14.42
C MET A 36 5.37 -3.79 14.38
N VAL A 37 6.26 -3.63 15.36
CA VAL A 37 7.48 -4.46 15.47
C VAL A 37 7.13 -5.96 15.59
N LYS A 38 6.14 -6.32 16.41
CA LYS A 38 5.70 -7.71 16.55
C LYS A 38 5.06 -8.23 15.26
N ILE A 39 4.26 -7.42 14.57
CA ILE A 39 3.65 -7.75 13.27
C ILE A 39 4.73 -7.98 12.21
N PHE A 40 5.74 -7.11 12.14
CA PHE A 40 6.83 -7.23 11.16
C PHE A 40 7.74 -8.44 11.43
N LYS A 41 7.86 -8.87 12.69
CA LYS A 41 8.47 -10.16 13.04
C LYS A 41 7.64 -11.35 12.55
N ILE A 42 6.31 -11.29 12.62
CA ILE A 42 5.42 -12.29 12.01
C ILE A 42 5.59 -12.30 10.48
N TYR A 43 5.71 -11.12 9.87
CA TYR A 43 5.90 -11.00 8.42
C TYR A 43 7.20 -11.64 7.93
N ASN A 44 8.26 -11.61 8.73
CA ASN A 44 9.51 -12.35 8.49
C ASN A 44 10.06 -12.26 7.05
N GLY A 45 10.09 -11.07 6.48
CA GLY A 45 10.55 -10.78 5.12
C GLY A 45 9.45 -10.72 4.07
N ALA A 46 8.22 -11.14 4.38
CA ALA A 46 7.07 -11.01 3.49
C ALA A 46 6.59 -9.56 3.39
N ASN A 47 6.22 -9.13 2.19
CA ASN A 47 5.65 -7.80 1.96
C ASN A 47 4.12 -7.85 2.09
N ASP A 48 3.54 -6.69 2.38
CA ASP A 48 2.09 -6.52 2.36
C ASP A 48 1.69 -5.42 1.38
N GLN A 49 1.28 -5.85 0.18
CA GLN A 49 0.70 -4.98 -0.84
C GLN A 49 -0.61 -5.55 -1.42
N LEU A 50 -1.63 -4.71 -1.54
CA LEU A 50 -2.94 -5.05 -2.14
C LEU A 50 -2.77 -5.51 -3.59
N GLY A 51 -3.63 -6.43 -4.04
CA GLY A 51 -3.68 -6.85 -5.44
C GLY A 51 -5.10 -7.04 -5.94
N VAL A 52 -5.36 -6.59 -7.17
CA VAL A 52 -6.62 -6.76 -7.88
C VAL A 52 -6.32 -6.95 -9.37
N SER A 53 -6.96 -7.93 -10.00
CA SER A 53 -6.68 -8.33 -11.39
C SER A 53 -7.90 -8.15 -12.29
N GLY A 54 -7.76 -8.51 -13.57
CA GLY A 54 -8.88 -8.50 -14.52
C GLY A 54 -9.47 -7.12 -14.80
N LYS A 55 -10.79 -7.03 -14.95
CA LYS A 55 -11.48 -5.76 -15.30
C LYS A 55 -11.36 -4.70 -14.19
N LYS A 56 -11.29 -5.12 -12.93
CA LYS A 56 -11.14 -4.23 -11.76
C LYS A 56 -9.76 -3.57 -11.71
N SER A 57 -8.77 -4.06 -12.47
CA SER A 57 -7.47 -3.40 -12.62
C SER A 57 -7.51 -2.09 -13.41
N LEU A 58 -8.68 -1.72 -13.95
CA LEU A 58 -8.88 -0.54 -14.81
C LEU A 58 -7.93 -0.50 -16.02
N PRO A 59 -8.02 -1.47 -16.96
CA PRO A 59 -7.06 -1.60 -18.05
C PRO A 59 -6.87 -0.38 -18.95
N ARG A 60 -7.87 0.52 -19.03
CA ARG A 60 -7.74 1.76 -19.81
C ARG A 60 -6.56 2.61 -19.34
N ARG A 61 -6.32 2.68 -18.02
CA ARG A 61 -5.26 3.49 -17.39
C ARG A 61 -3.85 3.16 -17.86
N TYR A 62 -3.62 1.92 -18.30
CA TYR A 62 -2.30 1.43 -18.72
C TYR A 62 -2.25 0.88 -20.15
N LYS A 63 -3.39 0.79 -20.85
CA LYS A 63 -3.43 0.37 -22.27
C LYS A 63 -3.58 1.54 -23.24
N ILE A 64 -4.01 2.72 -22.77
CA ILE A 64 -4.21 3.91 -23.58
C ILE A 64 -3.12 4.94 -23.24
N LYS A 65 -2.70 5.73 -24.23
CA LYS A 65 -1.76 6.83 -23.99
C LYS A 65 -2.46 7.93 -23.17
N HIS A 66 -1.73 8.53 -22.24
CA HIS A 66 -2.23 9.64 -21.43
C HIS A 66 -1.30 10.85 -21.57
N HIS A 67 -1.86 12.04 -21.36
CA HIS A 67 -1.12 13.30 -21.31
C HIS A 67 -1.70 14.20 -20.22
N VAL A 68 -0.89 15.12 -19.72
CA VAL A 68 -1.31 16.08 -18.71
C VAL A 68 -1.87 17.31 -19.41
N VAL A 69 -3.06 17.73 -18.98
CA VAL A 69 -3.76 18.92 -19.50
C VAL A 69 -4.09 19.84 -18.34
N TRP A 70 -3.94 21.15 -18.52
CA TRP A 70 -4.37 22.13 -17.53
C TRP A 70 -5.89 22.29 -17.57
N ASP A 71 -6.56 21.96 -16.47
CA ASP A 71 -7.98 22.20 -16.33
C ASP A 71 -8.24 23.59 -15.74
N LYS A 72 -8.78 24.48 -16.56
CA LYS A 72 -9.14 25.85 -16.17
C LYS A 72 -10.25 25.89 -15.10
N LYS A 73 -11.12 24.88 -15.01
CA LYS A 73 -12.23 24.86 -14.05
C LYS A 73 -11.75 24.55 -12.64
N THR A 74 -10.83 23.59 -12.51
CA THR A 74 -10.30 23.17 -11.21
C THR A 74 -9.00 23.89 -10.84
N GLY A 75 -8.36 24.58 -11.79
CA GLY A 75 -7.07 25.23 -11.60
C GLY A 75 -5.94 24.23 -11.36
N ARG A 76 -6.05 23.03 -11.94
CA ARG A 76 -5.15 21.90 -11.69
C ARG A 76 -4.82 21.16 -12.98
N ASN A 77 -3.66 20.51 -12.98
CA ASN A 77 -3.31 19.53 -14.00
C ASN A 77 -4.16 18.27 -13.83
N ILE A 78 -4.79 17.83 -14.91
CA ILE A 78 -5.55 16.58 -14.99
C ILE A 78 -4.94 15.66 -16.05
N THR A 79 -5.11 14.36 -15.86
CA THR A 79 -4.72 13.36 -16.85
C THR A 79 -5.85 13.18 -17.86
N ALA A 80 -5.54 13.30 -19.16
CA ALA A 80 -6.47 13.07 -20.25
C ALA A 80 -5.99 11.94 -21.15
N GLU A 81 -6.93 11.13 -21.64
CA GLU A 81 -6.66 10.10 -22.64
C GLU A 81 -6.22 10.75 -23.96
N SER A 82 -5.21 10.17 -24.61
CA SER A 82 -4.76 10.51 -25.96
C SER A 82 -5.20 9.44 -26.95
N VAL A 83 -5.16 9.78 -28.24
CA VAL A 83 -5.37 8.80 -29.31
C VAL A 83 -4.23 7.78 -29.34
N GLY A 84 -4.58 6.50 -29.30
CA GLY A 84 -3.66 5.39 -29.52
C GLY A 84 -3.37 4.54 -28.28
N ARG A 85 -2.87 3.34 -28.53
CA ARG A 85 -2.49 2.39 -27.47
C ARG A 85 -1.15 2.77 -26.86
N TYR A 86 -1.03 2.59 -25.55
CA TYR A 86 0.26 2.61 -24.86
C TYR A 86 1.01 1.30 -25.13
N PRO A 87 2.36 1.31 -25.24
CA PRO A 87 3.13 0.08 -25.42
C PRO A 87 2.80 -0.96 -24.34
N PRO A 88 2.81 -2.26 -24.66
CA PRO A 88 2.60 -3.31 -23.66
C PRO A 88 3.69 -3.23 -22.59
N PRO A 89 3.41 -3.70 -21.36
CA PRO A 89 4.41 -3.70 -20.30
C PRO A 89 5.60 -4.59 -20.66
N PRO A 90 6.82 -4.22 -20.24
CA PRO A 90 8.02 -4.98 -20.55
C PRO A 90 7.98 -6.37 -19.91
N HIS A 91 8.81 -7.28 -20.41
CA HIS A 91 8.99 -8.63 -19.84
C HIS A 91 7.69 -9.45 -19.69
N ASN A 92 6.62 -9.07 -20.41
CA ASN A 92 5.27 -9.63 -20.32
C ASN A 92 4.64 -9.55 -18.92
N PHE A 93 4.95 -8.50 -18.13
CA PHE A 93 4.31 -8.27 -16.84
C PHE A 93 2.78 -8.29 -16.96
N GLN A 94 2.16 -9.10 -16.10
CA GLN A 94 0.71 -9.06 -15.89
C GLN A 94 0.41 -7.96 -14.89
N ILE A 95 -0.22 -6.88 -15.36
CA ILE A 95 -0.47 -5.70 -14.54
C ILE A 95 -1.49 -6.05 -13.44
N VAL A 96 -1.08 -5.83 -12.20
CA VAL A 96 -1.92 -5.98 -11.01
C VAL A 96 -2.13 -4.60 -10.42
N LYS A 97 -3.39 -4.23 -10.20
CA LYS A 97 -3.75 -3.00 -9.50
C LYS A 97 -3.62 -3.20 -8.00
N GLY A 98 -3.13 -2.19 -7.29
CA GLY A 98 -3.02 -2.19 -5.84
C GLY A 98 -3.34 -0.83 -5.25
N SER A 99 -2.88 -0.65 -4.01
CA SER A 99 -2.88 0.64 -3.32
C SER A 99 -1.54 1.33 -3.57
N ALA A 100 -1.54 2.67 -3.56
CA ALA A 100 -0.30 3.42 -3.47
C ALA A 100 0.48 3.08 -2.19
N TYR A 101 -0.19 2.61 -1.13
CA TYR A 101 0.38 2.31 0.17
C TYR A 101 0.69 0.82 0.34
N GLY A 102 1.86 0.50 0.89
CA GLY A 102 2.29 -0.87 1.18
C GLY A 102 3.37 -0.94 2.24
N THR A 103 3.58 -2.15 2.75
CA THR A 103 4.66 -2.49 3.68
C THR A 103 5.66 -3.39 2.96
N PHE A 104 6.90 -2.95 2.84
CA PHE A 104 7.92 -3.60 2.02
C PHE A 104 9.14 -3.98 2.87
N SER A 105 9.59 -5.22 2.75
CA SER A 105 10.85 -5.65 3.36
C SER A 105 12.04 -4.90 2.74
N ARG A 106 13.12 -4.75 3.50
CA ARG A 106 14.37 -4.17 2.96
C ARG A 106 14.86 -4.88 1.71
N ALA A 107 14.79 -6.22 1.67
CA ALA A 107 15.19 -7.01 0.52
C ALA A 107 14.36 -6.71 -0.74
N PHE A 108 13.05 -6.42 -0.59
CA PHE A 108 12.23 -5.97 -1.70
C PHE A 108 12.66 -4.59 -2.20
N VAL A 109 12.96 -3.66 -1.29
CA VAL A 109 13.42 -2.31 -1.66
C VAL A 109 14.77 -2.36 -2.38
N GLU A 110 15.70 -3.19 -1.91
CA GLU A 110 16.98 -3.45 -2.61
C GLU A 110 16.73 -4.00 -4.02
N PHE A 111 15.89 -5.02 -4.12
CA PHE A 111 15.50 -5.61 -5.40
C PHE A 111 14.90 -4.60 -6.39
N VAL A 112 14.02 -3.70 -5.93
CA VAL A 112 13.43 -2.64 -6.75
C VAL A 112 14.50 -1.73 -7.36
N MET A 113 15.61 -1.51 -6.65
CA MET A 113 16.70 -0.63 -7.09
C MET A 113 17.73 -1.33 -7.98
N THR A 114 17.84 -2.66 -7.90
CA THR A 114 18.92 -3.40 -8.57
C THR A 114 18.47 -4.28 -9.73
N ASP A 115 17.23 -4.78 -9.71
CA ASP A 115 16.76 -5.67 -10.79
C ASP A 115 16.33 -4.87 -12.02
N ARG A 116 16.95 -5.18 -13.16
CA ARG A 116 16.69 -4.54 -14.45
C ARG A 116 15.21 -4.59 -14.85
N ARG A 117 14.51 -5.71 -14.59
CA ARG A 117 13.10 -5.86 -14.96
C ARG A 117 12.20 -4.98 -14.10
N ALA A 118 12.54 -4.78 -12.83
CA ALA A 118 11.84 -3.85 -11.96
C ALA A 118 12.02 -2.41 -12.44
N HIS A 119 13.25 -2.03 -12.79
CA HIS A 119 13.54 -0.72 -13.38
C HIS A 119 12.80 -0.49 -14.69
N ASP A 120 12.83 -1.46 -15.61
CA ASP A 120 12.11 -1.36 -16.90
C ASP A 120 10.60 -1.16 -16.70
N LEU A 121 9.99 -1.84 -15.71
CA LEU A 121 8.58 -1.64 -15.37
C LEU A 121 8.31 -0.24 -14.80
N ILE A 122 9.19 0.26 -13.93
CA ILE A 122 9.09 1.62 -13.37
C ILE A 122 9.17 2.65 -14.50
N GLU A 123 10.11 2.52 -15.42
CA GLU A 123 10.25 3.45 -16.54
C GLU A 123 9.05 3.41 -17.47
N TRP A 124 8.55 2.21 -17.80
CA TRP A 124 7.31 2.03 -18.55
C TRP A 124 6.11 2.68 -17.83
N SER A 125 6.04 2.60 -16.51
CA SER A 125 4.90 3.16 -15.76
C SER A 125 4.81 4.69 -15.82
N ARG A 126 5.87 5.40 -16.24
CA ARG A 126 5.85 6.87 -16.31
C ARG A 126 4.80 7.42 -17.29
N GLY A 127 4.38 6.63 -18.28
CA GLY A 127 3.38 7.05 -19.26
C GLY A 127 1.96 6.55 -19.02
N ILE A 128 1.69 5.89 -17.88
CA ILE A 128 0.34 5.41 -17.52
C ILE A 128 -0.32 6.34 -16.49
N GLU A 129 -1.65 6.25 -16.35
CA GLU A 129 -2.38 6.98 -15.31
C GLU A 129 -2.23 6.29 -13.93
N SER A 130 -1.94 7.08 -12.89
CA SER A 130 -1.79 6.61 -11.50
C SER A 130 -0.83 5.42 -11.32
N PRO A 131 0.44 5.54 -11.75
CA PRO A 131 1.40 4.42 -11.73
C PRO A 131 1.69 3.87 -10.33
N ASP A 132 1.54 4.68 -9.30
CA ASP A 132 1.61 4.32 -7.89
C ASP A 132 0.61 3.22 -7.49
N GLU A 133 -0.51 3.11 -8.20
CA GLU A 133 -1.52 2.06 -8.00
C GLU A 133 -1.22 0.77 -8.78
N TYR A 134 -0.07 0.65 -9.45
CA TYR A 134 0.25 -0.49 -10.32
C TYR A 134 1.64 -1.08 -10.11
N VAL A 135 2.68 -0.24 -10.00
CA VAL A 135 4.08 -0.72 -10.02
C VAL A 135 4.35 -1.68 -8.87
N TRP A 136 4.01 -1.28 -7.64
CA TRP A 136 4.31 -2.04 -6.43
C TRP A 136 3.55 -3.36 -6.37
N SER A 137 2.25 -3.34 -6.71
CA SER A 137 1.42 -4.54 -6.76
C SER A 137 1.83 -5.48 -7.88
N THR A 138 2.19 -4.95 -9.06
CA THR A 138 2.66 -5.77 -10.18
C THR A 138 3.97 -6.48 -9.82
N LEU A 139 4.93 -5.79 -9.21
CA LEU A 139 6.17 -6.42 -8.74
C LEU A 139 5.90 -7.41 -7.60
N HIS A 140 5.03 -7.08 -6.65
CA HIS A 140 4.73 -7.96 -5.52
C HIS A 140 4.07 -9.28 -5.94
N HIS A 141 3.22 -9.27 -6.98
CA HIS A 141 2.40 -10.41 -7.41
C HIS A 141 2.90 -11.12 -8.67
N THR A 142 4.01 -10.67 -9.26
CA THR A 142 4.53 -11.25 -10.52
C THR A 142 4.99 -12.71 -10.34
N LYS A 143 4.71 -13.54 -11.34
CA LYS A 143 5.22 -14.91 -11.46
C LYS A 143 6.42 -15.02 -12.41
N ILE A 144 6.80 -13.92 -13.06
CA ILE A 144 7.88 -13.88 -14.07
C ILE A 144 9.25 -14.06 -13.41
N MET A 145 9.35 -13.69 -12.13
CA MET A 145 10.59 -13.67 -11.39
C MET A 145 10.34 -13.90 -9.91
N LYS A 146 11.34 -14.42 -9.21
CA LYS A 146 11.31 -14.50 -7.75
C LYS A 146 11.54 -13.11 -7.18
N VAL A 147 10.56 -12.61 -6.44
CA VAL A 147 10.60 -11.29 -5.80
C VAL A 147 10.73 -11.47 -4.28
N PRO A 148 11.70 -10.83 -3.61
CA PRO A 148 11.83 -10.92 -2.15
C PRO A 148 10.56 -10.44 -1.45
N GLY A 149 9.98 -11.31 -0.61
CA GLY A 149 8.72 -11.03 0.08
C GLY A 149 7.49 -10.93 -0.84
N GLY A 150 7.60 -11.34 -2.10
CA GLY A 150 6.49 -11.41 -3.05
C GLY A 150 5.39 -12.38 -2.62
N PHE A 151 4.22 -12.25 -3.22
CA PHE A 151 3.11 -13.18 -3.05
C PHE A 151 2.55 -13.58 -4.42
N THR A 152 2.80 -14.83 -4.83
CA THR A 152 2.39 -15.33 -6.16
C THR A 152 1.03 -16.04 -6.16
N GLY A 153 0.29 -15.97 -5.05
CA GLY A 153 -1.08 -16.47 -4.96
C GLY A 153 -2.06 -15.64 -5.78
N ASP A 154 -3.36 -15.85 -5.57
CA ASP A 154 -4.38 -14.98 -6.17
C ASP A 154 -4.30 -13.58 -5.54
N PRO A 155 -4.03 -12.50 -6.33
CA PRO A 155 -3.92 -11.16 -5.79
C PRO A 155 -5.16 -10.70 -5.01
N GLU A 156 -6.35 -11.16 -5.41
CA GLU A 156 -7.63 -10.81 -4.77
C GLU A 156 -7.92 -11.64 -3.50
N SER A 157 -7.16 -12.72 -3.25
CA SER A 157 -7.39 -13.58 -2.09
C SER A 157 -6.88 -12.99 -0.77
N LYS A 158 -6.37 -11.75 -0.78
CA LYS A 158 -5.89 -11.09 0.44
C LYS A 158 -6.33 -9.64 0.55
N ARG A 159 -6.55 -9.22 1.80
CA ARG A 159 -6.70 -7.83 2.19
C ARG A 159 -5.33 -7.29 2.63
N SER A 160 -4.96 -6.08 2.19
CA SER A 160 -3.78 -5.39 2.74
C SER A 160 -4.06 -4.93 4.18
N MET A 161 -3.11 -5.17 5.07
CA MET A 161 -3.13 -4.70 6.45
C MET A 161 -2.42 -3.35 6.62
N THR A 162 -1.82 -2.80 5.56
CA THR A 162 -1.01 -1.57 5.68
C THR A 162 -1.88 -0.36 6.02
N THR A 163 -2.90 -0.08 5.20
CA THR A 163 -3.73 1.12 5.37
C THR A 163 -5.20 0.78 5.20
N PHE A 164 -6.01 1.18 6.19
CA PHE A 164 -7.46 1.22 6.07
C PHE A 164 -7.91 2.49 5.35
N VAL A 165 -8.72 2.33 4.31
CA VAL A 165 -9.41 3.42 3.62
C VAL A 165 -10.90 3.12 3.65
N ALA A 166 -11.71 4.07 4.15
CA ALA A 166 -13.17 3.96 4.11
C ALA A 166 -13.69 4.63 2.83
N TRP A 167 -14.02 3.80 1.83
CA TRP A 167 -14.63 4.25 0.58
C TRP A 167 -16.14 4.41 0.74
N GLN A 168 -16.69 5.41 0.07
CA GLN A 168 -18.12 5.68 0.08
C GLN A 168 -18.90 4.44 -0.37
N ARG A 169 -19.98 4.12 0.36
CA ARG A 169 -20.86 2.94 0.16
C ARG A 169 -20.26 1.59 0.58
N GLU A 170 -18.98 1.51 0.95
CA GLU A 170 -18.38 0.26 1.47
C GLU A 170 -18.41 0.20 2.99
N VAL A 171 -18.18 1.35 3.65
CA VAL A 171 -18.11 1.47 5.10
C VAL A 171 -18.84 2.75 5.54
N PRO A 172 -19.57 2.74 6.68
CA PRO A 172 -20.11 3.97 7.26
C PRO A 172 -19.03 5.02 7.51
N CYS A 173 -19.41 6.28 7.37
CA CYS A 173 -18.57 7.44 7.60
C CYS A 173 -19.40 8.47 8.35
N GLU A 174 -18.99 8.82 9.57
CA GLU A 174 -19.70 9.78 10.42
C GLU A 174 -19.30 11.23 10.09
N SER A 175 -18.96 11.48 8.82
CA SER A 175 -18.52 12.77 8.32
C SER A 175 -18.68 12.89 6.80
N ILE A 176 -17.84 13.70 6.16
CA ILE A 176 -17.85 13.99 4.73
C ILE A 176 -16.93 13.05 3.95
N HIS A 177 -17.28 12.86 2.68
CA HIS A 177 -16.43 12.19 1.71
C HIS A 177 -15.79 13.22 0.79
N VAL A 178 -14.48 13.12 0.58
CA VAL A 178 -13.77 13.93 -0.43
C VAL A 178 -13.10 12.98 -1.40
N ARG A 179 -13.48 13.04 -2.68
CA ARG A 179 -13.09 12.07 -3.72
C ARG A 179 -13.43 10.63 -3.29
N TRP A 180 -14.66 10.41 -2.83
CA TRP A 180 -15.18 9.11 -2.41
C TRP A 180 -14.52 8.48 -1.17
N ILE A 181 -13.58 9.18 -0.52
CA ILE A 181 -12.90 8.70 0.69
C ILE A 181 -13.39 9.50 1.90
N CYS A 182 -13.81 8.79 2.95
CA CYS A 182 -14.21 9.37 4.23
C CYS A 182 -13.09 10.18 4.88
N ILE A 183 -13.41 11.37 5.42
CA ILE A 183 -12.55 12.08 6.36
C ILE A 183 -13.03 11.73 7.77
N PHE A 184 -12.23 11.00 8.53
CA PHE A 184 -12.67 10.46 9.82
C PHE A 184 -12.91 11.56 10.86
N SER A 185 -14.03 11.44 11.58
CA SER A 185 -14.40 12.27 12.73
C SER A 185 -14.28 11.50 14.05
N ALA A 186 -14.57 12.16 15.17
CA ALA A 186 -14.55 11.52 16.48
C ALA A 186 -15.58 10.37 16.60
N ALA A 187 -16.68 10.45 15.84
CA ALA A 187 -17.72 9.42 15.84
C ALA A 187 -17.27 8.11 15.14
N ASP A 188 -16.24 8.16 14.28
CA ASP A 188 -15.66 6.97 13.64
C ASP A 188 -14.69 6.19 14.57
N LEU A 189 -14.27 6.78 15.70
CA LEU A 189 -13.27 6.19 16.61
C LEU A 189 -13.61 4.77 17.09
N PRO A 190 -14.87 4.43 17.46
CA PRO A 190 -15.22 3.07 17.85
C PRO A 190 -14.96 2.03 16.76
N MET A 191 -15.11 2.40 15.47
CA MET A 191 -14.73 1.54 14.36
C MET A 191 -13.21 1.49 14.21
N LEU A 192 -12.56 2.66 14.16
CA LEU A 192 -11.11 2.78 13.93
C LEU A 192 -10.29 1.97 14.96
N LYS A 193 -10.67 2.00 16.24
CA LYS A 193 -10.01 1.23 17.31
C LYS A 193 -10.03 -0.29 17.10
N ARG A 194 -11.04 -0.80 16.39
CA ARG A 194 -11.24 -2.24 16.10
C ARG A 194 -10.58 -2.68 14.79
N ARG A 195 -10.09 -1.74 13.98
CA ARG A 195 -9.48 -2.06 12.68
C ARG A 195 -8.16 -2.81 12.85
N PRO A 196 -7.89 -3.85 12.03
CA PRO A 196 -6.63 -4.57 12.03
C PRO A 196 -5.50 -3.85 11.27
N GLU A 197 -5.80 -2.83 10.48
CA GLU A 197 -4.76 -2.18 9.70
C GLU A 197 -3.75 -1.40 10.56
N LEU A 198 -2.55 -1.17 10.03
CA LEU A 198 -1.49 -0.41 10.70
C LEU A 198 -1.81 1.08 10.76
N PHE A 199 -2.38 1.61 9.69
CA PHE A 199 -2.75 3.02 9.52
C PHE A 199 -4.18 3.16 9.02
N ALA A 200 -4.77 4.34 9.20
CA ALA A 200 -6.03 4.72 8.57
C ALA A 200 -5.86 6.00 7.75
N ASN A 201 -6.60 6.08 6.63
CA ASN A 201 -6.66 7.22 5.74
C ASN A 201 -8.14 7.61 5.49
N LYS A 202 -8.57 8.86 5.72
CA LYS A 202 -7.77 10.07 5.94
C LYS A 202 -8.26 10.94 7.08
N PHE A 203 -7.34 11.72 7.63
CA PHE A 203 -7.57 12.69 8.69
C PHE A 203 -7.19 14.10 8.23
N TYR A 204 -7.88 15.10 8.76
CA TYR A 204 -7.56 16.52 8.59
C TYR A 204 -7.70 17.22 9.94
N ILE A 205 -6.59 17.77 10.45
CA ILE A 205 -6.58 18.48 11.73
C ILE A 205 -7.51 19.69 11.72
N ASP A 206 -7.65 20.36 10.58
CA ASP A 206 -8.50 21.55 10.44
C ASP A 206 -10.00 21.22 10.40
N LEU A 207 -10.37 19.96 10.18
CA LEU A 207 -11.77 19.53 10.11
C LEU A 207 -12.21 18.80 11.39
N HIS A 208 -11.43 17.79 11.82
CA HIS A 208 -11.77 16.96 12.98
C HIS A 208 -10.56 16.79 13.91
N PRO A 209 -10.09 17.85 14.58
CA PRO A 209 -8.93 17.75 15.46
C PRO A 209 -9.15 16.79 16.63
N VAL A 210 -10.39 16.70 17.12
CA VAL A 210 -10.79 15.78 18.20
C VAL A 210 -10.55 14.32 17.82
N ALA A 211 -10.78 13.93 16.56
CA ALA A 211 -10.54 12.57 16.10
C ALA A 211 -9.05 12.19 16.25
N LEU A 212 -8.16 13.10 15.85
CA LEU A 212 -6.72 12.93 15.95
C LEU A 212 -6.26 12.90 17.41
N HIS A 213 -6.69 13.86 18.24
CA HIS A 213 -6.31 13.91 19.65
C HIS A 213 -6.75 12.67 20.43
N CYS A 214 -7.99 12.20 20.24
CA CYS A 214 -8.49 11.02 20.92
C CYS A 214 -7.82 9.73 20.44
N LEU A 215 -7.49 9.64 19.15
CA LEU A 215 -6.77 8.48 18.62
C LEU A 215 -5.31 8.47 19.07
N ASP A 216 -4.66 9.63 19.12
CA ASP A 216 -3.31 9.80 19.66
C ASP A 216 -3.24 9.39 21.14
N GLN A 217 -4.13 9.93 21.97
CA GLN A 217 -4.20 9.55 23.39
C GLN A 217 -4.47 8.05 23.58
N TYR A 218 -5.30 7.45 22.72
CA TYR A 218 -5.55 6.01 22.75
C TYR A 218 -4.28 5.19 22.43
N ILE A 219 -3.56 5.54 21.36
CA ILE A 219 -2.29 4.88 20.98
C ILE A 219 -1.20 5.12 22.04
N PHE A 220 -1.14 6.32 22.61
CA PHE A 220 -0.23 6.66 23.70
C PHE A 220 -0.49 5.81 24.94
N ASN A 221 -1.75 5.67 25.37
CA ASN A 221 -2.12 4.84 26.52
C ASN A 221 -1.71 3.37 26.32
N LEU A 222 -1.91 2.80 25.12
CA LEU A 222 -1.43 1.45 24.80
C LEU A 222 0.10 1.35 24.86
N THR A 223 0.79 2.40 24.44
CA THR A 223 2.26 2.45 24.42
C THR A 223 2.83 2.49 25.84
N ILE A 224 2.34 3.37 26.72
CA ILE A 224 2.86 3.51 28.09
C ILE A 224 2.53 2.31 28.99
N THR A 225 1.43 1.60 28.70
CA THR A 225 1.03 0.38 29.43
C THR A 225 1.65 -0.89 28.84
N ASN A 226 2.44 -0.77 27.76
CA ASN A 226 2.98 -1.90 26.98
C ASN A 226 1.90 -2.90 26.52
N GLN A 227 0.65 -2.45 26.36
CA GLN A 227 -0.44 -3.29 25.92
C GLN A 227 -0.28 -3.62 24.42
N VAL A 228 -0.35 -4.91 24.10
CA VAL A 228 -0.34 -5.42 22.72
C VAL A 228 -1.67 -6.10 22.44
N ARG A 229 -2.41 -5.60 21.44
CA ARG A 229 -3.66 -6.24 21.02
C ARG A 229 -3.38 -7.53 20.27
N ASP A 230 -4.43 -8.34 20.12
CA ASP A 230 -4.33 -9.63 19.45
C ASP A 230 -3.76 -9.50 18.03
N LEU A 231 -2.80 -10.38 17.73
CA LEU A 231 -2.09 -10.44 16.46
C LEU A 231 -2.41 -11.71 15.66
N GLN A 232 -3.38 -12.51 16.09
CA GLN A 232 -3.70 -13.80 15.47
C GLN A 232 -4.02 -13.65 13.98
N LEU A 233 -4.81 -12.65 13.61
CA LEU A 233 -5.12 -12.33 12.22
C LEU A 233 -3.86 -12.22 11.35
N TYR A 234 -2.79 -11.58 11.83
CA TYR A 234 -1.56 -11.41 11.05
C TYR A 234 -0.82 -12.72 10.79
N ARG A 235 -0.97 -13.72 11.68
CA ARG A 235 -0.36 -15.06 11.50
C ARG A 235 -1.09 -15.87 10.45
N GLU A 236 -2.37 -15.59 10.25
CA GLU A 236 -3.26 -16.31 9.34
C GLU A 236 -3.34 -15.66 7.95
N LEU A 237 -2.63 -14.54 7.72
CA LEU A 237 -2.62 -13.88 6.42
C LEU A 237 -2.08 -14.80 5.33
N PRO A 238 -2.71 -14.84 4.13
CA PRO A 238 -2.31 -15.76 3.06
C PRO A 238 -0.83 -15.66 2.65
N PHE A 239 -0.27 -14.45 2.65
CA PHE A 239 1.14 -14.20 2.30
C PHE A 239 2.13 -14.59 3.41
N ILE A 240 1.63 -14.88 4.62
CA ILE A 240 2.43 -15.43 5.71
C ILE A 240 2.43 -16.95 5.62
N LEU A 241 1.25 -17.56 5.47
CA LEU A 241 1.10 -19.01 5.37
C LEU A 241 1.82 -19.60 4.15
N THR A 242 1.82 -18.87 3.02
CA THR A 242 2.51 -19.31 1.80
C THR A 242 4.04 -19.21 1.90
N ASN A 243 4.55 -18.18 2.58
CA ASN A 243 6.00 -17.99 2.78
C ASN A 243 6.58 -18.87 3.90
N GLN A 244 5.73 -19.42 4.78
CA GLN A 244 6.14 -20.35 5.84
C GLN A 244 6.17 -21.81 5.42
N ARG A 245 5.55 -22.20 4.29
CA ARG A 245 5.66 -23.57 3.77
C ARG A 245 7.06 -23.74 3.18
N PRO A 246 7.94 -24.59 3.76
CA PRO A 246 9.14 -25.01 3.07
C PRO A 246 8.70 -25.68 1.78
N THR A 247 9.53 -25.57 0.75
CA THR A 247 9.43 -26.30 -0.51
C THR A 247 9.56 -27.81 -0.22
N LEU A 248 8.51 -28.43 0.31
CA LEU A 248 8.34 -29.88 0.40
C LEU A 248 7.69 -30.35 -0.89
N MET A 249 8.40 -30.23 -2.00
CA MET A 249 8.18 -31.04 -3.21
C MET A 249 9.50 -31.12 -3.96
N ASN A 250 10.35 -32.04 -3.49
CA ASN A 250 11.34 -32.75 -4.29
C ASN A 250 11.66 -34.04 -3.54
N THR A 251 10.85 -35.07 -3.82
CA THR A 251 11.19 -36.49 -3.72
C THR A 251 10.46 -37.18 -4.86
#